data_AF-A0A815BZU9-F1
#
_entry.id   AF-A0A815BZU9-F1
#
_cell.length_a   1.000
_cell.length_b   1.000
_cell.length_c   1.000
_cell.angle_alpha   90.00
_cell.angle_beta   90.00
_cell.angle_gamma   90.00
#
_symmetry.space_group_name_H-M   'P 1'
#
loop_
_entity.id
_entity.type
_entity.pdbx_description
1 polymer ?
#
loop_
_entity_poly.entity_id
_entity_poly.type
_entity_poly.pdbx_seq_one_letter_code
_entity_poly.pdbx_strand_id
1 'polypeptide(L)'
;MSSDEYFEEDEEQGTFDEITENNPNKEKKDKCTCTKECSTGSCSCFKFGSGCNSSCGCSSSCENMFNHLEYFFGENTKYSAHPCFAKWLVKKAKNTDGLKTINRGALCQLIIKCSNFDEVREIEEDIEEWMKQLKIIDNNQKLAHAQTLFRMLLADDDTTGRYYSFCQDYLVQENLKWHCIRCQECMDWREWHCGVCDTCTYGVSLPCEGCGGKSEISATI
;
A
#
# COMPACT_ATOMS: atom_id res chain seq x y z
N MET A 1 41.38 -3.77 40.01
CA MET A 1 40.58 -4.75 39.26
C MET A 1 39.28 -4.05 38.97
N SER A 2 39.13 -3.58 37.73
CA SER A 2 38.03 -2.73 37.26
C SER A 2 36.80 -3.61 37.08
N SER A 3 35.70 -3.21 37.68
CA SER A 3 34.37 -3.80 37.51
C SER A 3 33.64 -2.96 36.47
N ASP A 4 33.56 -3.47 35.24
CA ASP A 4 32.79 -2.85 34.17
C ASP A 4 31.30 -3.16 34.41
N GLU A 5 30.53 -2.10 34.68
CA GLU A 5 29.07 -2.12 34.73
C GLU A 5 28.53 -2.20 33.29
N TYR A 6 27.85 -3.29 32.97
CA TYR A 6 27.01 -3.39 31.78
C TYR A 6 25.75 -2.56 32.01
N PHE A 7 25.60 -1.49 31.23
CA PHE A 7 24.33 -0.79 31.07
C PHE A 7 23.43 -1.65 30.15
N GLU A 8 22.35 -2.18 30.70
CA GLU A 8 21.22 -2.71 29.92
C GLU A 8 20.45 -1.50 29.37
N GLU A 9 20.46 -1.32 28.06
CA GLU A 9 19.57 -0.37 27.39
C GLU A 9 18.18 -1.03 27.29
N ASP A 10 17.26 -0.57 28.14
CA ASP A 10 15.83 -0.91 28.07
C ASP A 10 15.25 -0.36 26.74
N GLU A 11 15.24 -1.17 25.69
CA GLU A 11 14.33 -0.96 24.55
C GLU A 11 12.90 -1.18 25.04
N GLU A 12 12.21 -0.09 25.42
CA GLU A 12 10.76 -0.08 25.57
C GLU A 12 10.12 -0.45 24.22
N GLN A 13 9.86 -1.74 24.05
CA GLN A 13 9.01 -2.28 22.99
C GLN A 13 7.58 -1.84 23.26
N GLY A 14 7.24 -0.62 22.79
CA GLY A 14 5.85 -0.21 22.63
C GLY A 14 5.12 -1.30 21.82
N THR A 15 3.99 -1.76 22.34
CA THR A 15 3.22 -2.81 21.68
C THR A 15 2.79 -2.32 20.30
N PHE A 16 3.00 -3.15 19.28
CA PHE A 16 2.64 -2.90 17.88
C PHE A 16 1.21 -2.35 17.71
N ASP A 17 0.31 -2.70 18.64
CA ASP A 17 -1.09 -2.28 18.64
C ASP A 17 -1.30 -0.76 18.75
N GLU A 18 -0.50 -0.02 19.54
CA GLU A 18 -0.65 1.45 19.71
C GLU A 18 -0.25 2.24 18.44
N ILE A 19 0.66 1.68 17.63
CA ILE A 19 1.21 2.31 16.41
C ILE A 19 0.15 2.45 15.33
N THR A 20 -0.86 1.59 15.40
CA THR A 20 -1.84 1.46 14.34
C THR A 20 -2.92 2.55 14.38
N GLU A 21 -3.13 3.30 15.48
CA GLU A 21 -4.22 4.30 15.56
C GLU A 21 -4.01 5.54 14.69
N ASN A 22 -2.76 5.87 14.36
CA ASN A 22 -2.41 7.12 13.65
C ASN A 22 -2.05 6.94 12.17
N ASN A 23 -2.31 5.76 11.62
CA ASN A 23 -2.12 5.51 10.21
C ASN A 23 -3.32 6.06 9.40
N PRO A 24 -3.14 7.11 8.56
CA PRO A 24 -4.23 7.67 7.75
C PRO A 24 -4.87 6.66 6.78
N ASN A 25 -4.26 5.49 6.58
CA ASN A 25 -4.80 4.41 5.77
C ASN A 25 -5.97 3.69 6.47
N LYS A 26 -6.12 3.79 7.80
CA LYS A 26 -7.21 3.16 8.56
C LYS A 26 -8.57 3.81 8.38
N GLU A 27 -8.64 5.08 7.98
CA GLU A 27 -9.91 5.80 7.76
C GLU A 27 -10.57 5.45 6.40
N LYS A 28 -10.37 4.23 5.91
CA LYS A 28 -10.88 3.81 4.60
C LYS A 28 -12.40 3.83 4.63
N LYS A 29 -13.00 4.57 3.69
CA LYS A 29 -14.45 4.64 3.51
C LYS A 29 -14.87 3.71 2.37
N ASP A 30 -15.89 2.89 2.63
CA ASP A 30 -16.42 1.92 1.65
C ASP A 30 -17.16 2.55 0.46
N LYS A 31 -17.50 3.85 0.58
CA LYS A 31 -18.16 4.62 -0.47
C LYS A 31 -17.68 6.06 -0.51
N CYS A 32 -17.80 6.68 -1.68
CA CYS A 32 -17.62 8.13 -1.84
C CYS A 32 -18.96 8.88 -1.79
N THR A 33 -18.88 10.16 -1.46
CA THR A 33 -20.01 11.11 -1.44
C THR A 33 -19.98 12.07 -2.63
N CYS A 34 -19.06 11.87 -3.58
CA CYS A 34 -18.99 12.62 -4.82
C CYS A 34 -20.33 12.51 -5.59
N THR A 35 -20.68 13.50 -6.39
CA THR A 35 -21.96 13.50 -7.16
C THR A 35 -21.78 13.36 -8.66
N LYS A 36 -20.54 13.52 -9.17
CA LYS A 36 -20.22 13.48 -10.60
C LYS A 36 -19.17 12.42 -10.91
N GLU A 37 -17.90 12.78 -10.73
CA GLU A 37 -16.73 11.98 -11.09
C GLU A 37 -15.76 11.84 -9.91
N CYS A 38 -14.91 10.81 -9.99
CA CYS A 38 -13.95 10.44 -8.95
C CYS A 38 -12.55 10.29 -9.55
N SER A 39 -12.04 11.40 -10.10
CA SER A 39 -10.77 11.47 -10.83
C SER A 39 -9.61 12.05 -10.02
N THR A 40 -9.86 12.46 -8.77
CA THR A 40 -8.89 13.16 -7.91
C THR A 40 -8.92 12.63 -6.48
N GLY A 41 -7.88 12.98 -5.70
CA GLY A 41 -7.75 12.62 -4.28
C GLY A 41 -8.83 13.18 -3.35
N SER A 42 -9.78 13.98 -3.85
CA SER A 42 -10.96 14.40 -3.09
C SER A 42 -11.99 13.28 -2.92
N CYS A 43 -12.02 12.32 -3.85
CA CYS A 43 -12.83 11.12 -3.72
C CYS A 43 -12.14 10.13 -2.78
N SER A 44 -12.87 9.58 -1.79
CA SER A 44 -12.36 8.53 -0.91
C SER A 44 -11.94 7.28 -1.69
N CYS A 45 -12.76 6.80 -2.62
CA CYS A 45 -12.43 5.62 -3.43
C CYS A 45 -11.10 5.83 -4.17
N PHE A 46 -10.96 6.95 -4.87
CA PHE A 46 -9.72 7.29 -5.58
C PHE A 46 -8.52 7.42 -4.63
N LYS A 47 -8.69 8.12 -3.51
CA LYS A 47 -7.65 8.33 -2.49
C LYS A 47 -7.11 7.03 -1.91
N PHE A 48 -7.98 6.04 -1.71
CA PHE A 48 -7.62 4.74 -1.13
C PHE A 48 -7.42 3.64 -2.19
N GLY A 49 -7.23 4.00 -3.45
CA GLY A 49 -6.94 3.04 -4.52
C GLY A 49 -8.06 2.03 -4.77
N SER A 50 -9.32 2.37 -4.48
CA SER A 50 -10.47 1.49 -4.66
C SER A 50 -11.41 1.97 -5.76
N GLY A 51 -12.05 1.02 -6.44
CA GLY A 51 -13.10 1.29 -7.41
C GLY A 51 -14.37 1.84 -6.74
N CYS A 52 -15.08 2.71 -7.44
CA CYS A 52 -16.43 3.09 -7.07
C CYS A 52 -17.40 1.94 -7.35
N ASN A 53 -18.40 1.79 -6.47
CA ASN A 53 -19.44 0.77 -6.56
C ASN A 53 -20.83 1.43 -6.56
N SER A 54 -21.90 0.62 -6.63
CA SER A 54 -23.28 1.10 -6.63
C SER A 54 -23.71 1.85 -5.36
N SER A 55 -22.95 1.70 -4.26
CA SER A 55 -23.19 2.43 -3.02
C SER A 55 -22.55 3.83 -3.01
N CYS A 56 -21.75 4.16 -4.03
CA CYS A 56 -21.14 5.49 -4.18
C CYS A 56 -22.16 6.51 -4.69
N GLY A 57 -22.02 7.77 -4.25
CA GLY A 57 -22.88 8.86 -4.74
C GLY A 57 -22.55 9.35 -6.15
N CYS A 58 -21.43 8.91 -6.72
CA CYS A 58 -20.95 9.39 -8.01
C CYS A 58 -21.88 8.91 -9.15
N SER A 59 -21.74 9.53 -10.31
CA SER A 59 -22.53 9.13 -11.48
C SER A 59 -22.29 7.67 -11.87
N SER A 60 -23.26 7.05 -12.55
CA SER A 60 -23.10 5.71 -13.13
C SER A 60 -22.02 5.65 -14.22
N SER A 61 -21.66 6.81 -14.80
CA SER A 61 -20.56 6.99 -15.74
C SER A 61 -19.26 7.46 -15.06
N CYS A 62 -19.09 7.17 -13.77
CA CYS A 62 -17.90 7.58 -13.03
C CYS A 62 -16.63 6.92 -13.61
N GLU A 63 -15.70 7.74 -14.09
CA GLU A 63 -14.42 7.31 -14.66
C GLU A 63 -13.31 7.26 -13.60
N ASN A 64 -13.61 6.73 -12.40
CA ASN A 64 -12.54 6.42 -11.45
C ASN A 64 -11.65 5.35 -12.09
N MET A 65 -10.36 5.66 -12.27
CA MET A 65 -9.42 4.71 -12.90
C MET A 65 -9.31 3.37 -12.15
N PHE A 66 -9.56 3.37 -10.83
CA PHE A 66 -9.55 2.16 -10.02
C PHE A 66 -10.80 1.29 -10.19
N ASN A 67 -11.78 1.73 -11.00
CA ASN A 67 -12.86 0.85 -11.46
C ASN A 67 -12.35 -0.25 -12.39
N HIS A 68 -11.12 -0.11 -12.88
CA HIS A 68 -10.51 -1.00 -13.86
C HIS A 68 -9.35 -1.84 -13.30
N LEU A 69 -9.37 -2.08 -11.98
CA LEU A 69 -8.35 -2.89 -11.31
C LEU A 69 -8.35 -4.35 -11.79
N GLU A 70 -9.39 -4.80 -12.49
CA GLU A 70 -9.43 -6.12 -13.12
C GLU A 70 -8.29 -6.36 -14.11
N TYR A 71 -7.73 -5.31 -14.72
CA TYR A 71 -6.55 -5.44 -15.57
C TYR A 71 -5.33 -5.99 -14.84
N PHE A 72 -5.24 -5.76 -13.52
CA PHE A 72 -4.14 -6.24 -12.67
C PHE A 72 -4.57 -7.42 -11.80
N PHE A 73 -5.79 -7.43 -11.29
CA PHE A 73 -6.20 -8.40 -10.27
C PHE A 73 -7.12 -9.51 -10.79
N GLY A 74 -7.54 -9.47 -12.06
CA GLY A 74 -8.51 -10.43 -12.64
C GLY A 74 -9.95 -9.94 -12.55
N GLU A 75 -10.92 -10.69 -13.09
CA GLU A 75 -12.33 -10.31 -12.98
C GLU A 75 -12.90 -10.59 -11.58
N ASN A 76 -14.00 -9.88 -11.22
CA ASN A 76 -14.77 -10.10 -9.99
C ASN A 76 -13.97 -9.99 -8.68
N THR A 77 -12.95 -9.15 -8.67
CA THR A 77 -12.10 -8.97 -7.48
C THR A 77 -12.67 -7.91 -6.55
N LYS A 78 -12.51 -8.15 -5.26
CA LYS A 78 -12.77 -7.18 -4.19
C LYS A 78 -11.54 -6.35 -3.80
N TYR A 79 -10.42 -6.51 -4.53
CA TYR A 79 -9.14 -5.90 -4.15
C TYR A 79 -9.13 -4.40 -4.43
N SER A 80 -8.57 -3.65 -3.49
CA SER A 80 -8.09 -2.29 -3.74
C SER A 80 -6.61 -2.34 -4.09
N ALA A 81 -6.07 -1.31 -4.73
CA ALA A 81 -4.64 -1.17 -4.92
C ALA A 81 -3.96 -0.70 -3.62
N HIS A 82 -2.85 -1.35 -3.24
CA HIS A 82 -2.01 -0.90 -2.13
C HIS A 82 -1.62 0.56 -2.35
N PRO A 83 -1.60 1.45 -1.33
CA PRO A 83 -1.40 2.88 -1.54
C PRO A 83 -0.14 3.24 -2.35
N CYS A 84 0.95 2.50 -2.16
CA CYS A 84 2.18 2.70 -2.94
C CYS A 84 1.96 2.38 -4.44
N PHE A 85 1.27 1.28 -4.74
CA PHE A 85 0.91 0.91 -6.10
C PHE A 85 -0.10 1.88 -6.70
N ALA A 86 -1.11 2.31 -5.93
CA ALA A 86 -2.11 3.27 -6.37
C ALA A 86 -1.46 4.59 -6.83
N LYS A 87 -0.51 5.13 -6.04
CA LYS A 87 0.28 6.30 -6.43
C LYS A 87 1.05 6.08 -7.74
N TRP A 88 1.75 4.95 -7.85
CA TRP A 88 2.50 4.61 -9.07
C TRP A 88 1.56 4.51 -10.28
N LEU A 89 0.39 3.89 -10.10
CA LEU A 89 -0.58 3.67 -11.15
C LEU A 89 -1.15 4.98 -11.67
N VAL A 90 -1.54 5.91 -10.80
CA VAL A 90 -1.99 7.27 -11.18
C VAL A 90 -0.93 8.01 -11.98
N LYS A 91 0.35 7.86 -11.64
CA LYS A 91 1.46 8.48 -12.38
C LYS A 91 1.67 7.85 -13.76
N LYS A 92 1.48 6.54 -13.90
CA LYS A 92 1.74 5.79 -15.14
C LYS A 92 0.53 5.75 -16.08
N ALA A 93 -0.67 5.69 -15.54
CA ALA A 93 -1.92 5.63 -16.26
C ALA A 93 -2.83 6.76 -15.80
N LYS A 94 -3.07 7.72 -16.69
CA LYS A 94 -3.95 8.86 -16.41
C LYS A 94 -5.43 8.55 -16.64
N ASN A 95 -5.73 7.45 -17.32
CA ASN A 95 -7.07 7.00 -17.71
C ASN A 95 -7.03 5.49 -18.06
N THR A 96 -8.17 4.96 -18.46
CA THR A 96 -8.34 3.54 -18.83
C THR A 96 -7.48 3.11 -20.02
N ASP A 97 -7.26 3.98 -21.01
CA ASP A 97 -6.37 3.64 -22.13
C ASP A 97 -4.92 3.54 -21.67
N GLY A 98 -4.48 4.45 -20.79
CA GLY A 98 -3.19 4.37 -20.12
C GLY A 98 -3.01 3.04 -19.38
N LEU A 99 -4.04 2.59 -18.65
CA LEU A 99 -4.03 1.29 -17.97
C LEU A 99 -3.80 0.12 -18.93
N LYS A 100 -4.54 0.07 -20.05
CA LYS A 100 -4.42 -1.00 -21.06
C LYS A 100 -3.03 -1.06 -21.69
N THR A 101 -2.34 0.08 -21.78
CA THR A 101 -0.99 0.17 -22.36
C THR A 101 0.13 -0.23 -21.40
N ILE A 102 -0.15 -0.37 -20.10
CA ILE A 102 0.87 -0.83 -19.15
C ILE A 102 1.32 -2.24 -19.54
N ASN A 103 2.61 -2.38 -19.81
CA ASN A 103 3.23 -3.67 -20.08
C ASN A 103 3.35 -4.47 -18.78
N ARG A 104 2.33 -5.29 -18.52
CA ARG A 104 2.25 -6.18 -17.35
C ARG A 104 3.43 -7.15 -17.28
N GLY A 105 3.95 -7.63 -18.42
CA GLY A 105 5.13 -8.50 -18.44
C GLY A 105 6.39 -7.79 -17.94
N ALA A 106 6.61 -6.55 -18.38
CA ALA A 106 7.71 -5.73 -17.89
C ALA A 106 7.54 -5.36 -16.40
N LEU A 107 6.30 -5.11 -15.95
CA LEU A 107 6.01 -4.87 -14.55
C LEU A 107 6.32 -6.10 -13.68
N CYS A 108 5.93 -7.30 -14.13
CA CYS A 108 6.32 -8.55 -13.46
C CYS A 108 7.85 -8.65 -13.37
N GLN A 109 8.57 -8.43 -14.47
CA GLN A 109 10.03 -8.49 -14.49
C GLN A 109 10.69 -7.49 -13.54
N LEU A 110 10.15 -6.27 -13.44
CA LEU A 110 10.61 -5.26 -12.50
C LEU A 110 10.47 -5.74 -11.05
N ILE A 111 9.26 -6.17 -10.68
CA ILE A 111 8.98 -6.68 -9.34
C ILE A 111 9.93 -7.81 -9.00
N ILE A 112 10.08 -8.78 -9.91
CA ILE A 112 10.99 -9.94 -9.76
C ILE A 112 12.43 -9.51 -9.56
N LYS A 113 12.95 -8.58 -10.38
CA LYS A 113 14.34 -8.13 -10.30
C LYS A 113 14.65 -7.47 -8.95
N CYS A 114 13.68 -6.78 -8.40
CA CYS A 114 13.77 -6.01 -7.17
C CYS A 114 13.41 -6.81 -5.92
N SER A 115 12.93 -8.04 -6.08
CA SER A 115 12.83 -9.01 -5.00
C SER A 115 14.24 -9.49 -4.65
N ASN A 116 14.97 -8.72 -3.85
CA ASN A 116 16.21 -9.20 -3.24
C ASN A 116 15.81 -10.04 -2.03
N PHE A 117 15.86 -11.37 -2.18
CA PHE A 117 15.26 -12.32 -1.23
C PHE A 117 16.09 -12.56 0.05
N ASP A 118 17.29 -11.99 0.14
CA ASP A 118 18.27 -12.27 1.20
C ASP A 118 17.77 -11.98 2.64
N GLU A 119 16.73 -11.16 2.82
CA GLU A 119 16.16 -10.82 4.14
C GLU A 119 14.85 -11.54 4.47
N VAL A 120 14.28 -12.35 3.56
CA VAL A 120 12.96 -12.99 3.80
C VAL A 120 12.93 -14.47 3.39
N ARG A 121 13.48 -15.32 4.25
CA ARG A 121 13.61 -16.79 4.06
C ARG A 121 12.31 -17.53 3.69
N GLU A 122 11.14 -17.05 4.08
CA GLU A 122 9.86 -17.74 3.81
C GLU A 122 9.20 -17.34 2.48
N ILE A 123 9.65 -16.25 1.84
CA ILE A 123 9.18 -15.84 0.50
C ILE A 123 9.85 -16.64 -0.61
N GLU A 124 11.07 -17.11 -0.34
CA GLU A 124 11.89 -17.85 -1.31
C GLU A 124 11.04 -18.93 -1.96
N GLU A 125 10.35 -19.79 -1.20
CA GLU A 125 9.67 -20.95 -1.81
C GLU A 125 8.48 -20.57 -2.70
N ASP A 126 7.55 -19.72 -2.26
CA ASP A 126 6.34 -19.39 -3.04
C ASP A 126 6.63 -18.50 -4.24
N ILE A 127 7.47 -17.47 -4.08
CA ILE A 127 7.83 -16.60 -5.20
C ILE A 127 8.83 -17.30 -6.13
N GLU A 128 9.77 -18.11 -5.62
CA GLU A 128 10.64 -18.92 -6.49
C GLU A 128 9.87 -19.99 -7.24
N GLU A 129 8.92 -20.68 -6.61
CA GLU A 129 8.07 -21.64 -7.29
C GLU A 129 7.23 -20.94 -8.36
N TRP A 130 6.68 -19.77 -8.03
CA TRP A 130 6.01 -18.92 -9.00
C TRP A 130 6.95 -18.48 -10.15
N MET A 131 8.23 -18.18 -9.87
CA MET A 131 9.26 -17.86 -10.86
C MET A 131 9.60 -19.05 -11.76
N LYS A 132 9.68 -20.26 -11.20
CA LYS A 132 9.89 -21.50 -11.96
C LYS A 132 8.72 -21.71 -12.92
N GLN A 133 7.49 -21.55 -12.43
CA GLN A 133 6.29 -21.71 -13.24
C GLN A 133 6.20 -20.66 -14.37
N LEU A 134 6.52 -19.40 -14.10
CA LEU A 134 6.53 -18.32 -15.10
C LEU A 134 7.37 -18.63 -16.35
N LYS A 135 8.48 -19.36 -16.18
CA LYS A 135 9.40 -19.74 -17.27
C LYS A 135 8.83 -20.83 -18.17
N ILE A 136 7.86 -21.59 -17.66
CA ILE A 136 7.36 -22.83 -18.28
C ILE A 136 5.95 -22.63 -18.84
N ILE A 137 5.16 -21.73 -18.27
CA ILE A 137 3.77 -21.50 -18.69
C ILE A 137 3.67 -20.84 -20.07
N ASP A 138 2.64 -21.25 -20.82
CA ASP A 138 2.30 -20.70 -22.12
C ASP A 138 1.91 -19.21 -22.02
N ASN A 139 2.11 -18.46 -23.10
CA ASN A 139 1.76 -17.03 -23.16
C ASN A 139 0.31 -16.75 -22.77
N ASN A 140 -0.63 -17.67 -23.03
CA ASN A 140 -2.03 -17.49 -22.67
C ASN A 140 -2.28 -17.63 -21.17
N GLN A 141 -1.43 -18.37 -20.45
CA GLN A 141 -1.53 -18.56 -18.99
C GLN A 141 -0.76 -17.49 -18.19
N LYS A 142 0.19 -16.80 -18.84
CA LYS A 142 0.99 -15.72 -18.21
C LYS A 142 0.15 -14.63 -17.60
N LEU A 143 -1.01 -14.30 -18.18
CA LEU A 143 -1.88 -13.29 -17.62
C LEU A 143 -2.47 -13.70 -16.27
N ALA A 144 -3.10 -14.88 -16.20
CA ALA A 144 -3.69 -15.37 -14.95
C ALA A 144 -2.62 -15.50 -13.85
N HIS A 145 -1.43 -15.99 -14.24
CA HIS A 145 -0.29 -16.12 -13.33
C HIS A 145 0.22 -14.77 -12.84
N ALA A 146 0.36 -13.77 -13.73
CA ALA A 146 0.72 -12.40 -13.38
C ALA A 146 -0.30 -11.75 -12.44
N GLN A 147 -1.60 -11.97 -12.66
CA GLN A 147 -2.64 -11.45 -11.79
C GLN A 147 -2.56 -12.04 -10.38
N THR A 148 -2.12 -13.29 -10.22
CA THR A 148 -1.82 -13.87 -8.90
C THR A 148 -0.71 -13.10 -8.20
N LEU A 149 0.42 -12.87 -8.87
CA LEU A 149 1.51 -12.08 -8.30
C LEU A 149 1.06 -10.66 -7.94
N PHE A 150 0.29 -10.02 -8.82
CA PHE A 150 -0.20 -8.67 -8.58
C PHE A 150 -1.15 -8.60 -7.39
N ARG A 151 -2.03 -9.60 -7.19
CA ARG A 151 -2.84 -9.67 -5.97
C ARG A 151 -1.96 -9.79 -4.72
N MET A 152 -0.91 -10.61 -4.75
CA MET A 152 -0.05 -10.81 -3.59
C MET A 152 0.79 -9.59 -3.21
N LEU A 153 1.19 -8.77 -4.19
CA LEU A 153 2.22 -7.74 -4.00
C LEU A 153 1.74 -6.31 -4.23
N LEU A 154 0.63 -6.12 -4.95
CA LEU A 154 0.14 -4.81 -5.36
C LEU A 154 -1.28 -4.51 -4.84
N ALA A 155 -2.01 -5.52 -4.36
CA ALA A 155 -3.30 -5.30 -3.72
C ALA A 155 -3.11 -4.83 -2.28
N ASP A 156 -4.07 -4.03 -1.82
CA ASP A 156 -4.27 -3.67 -0.42
C ASP A 156 -5.00 -4.84 0.26
N ASP A 157 -4.26 -5.90 0.54
CA ASP A 157 -4.76 -7.12 1.15
C ASP A 157 -3.74 -7.65 2.18
N ASP A 158 -4.11 -7.58 3.46
CA ASP A 158 -3.25 -7.95 4.60
C ASP A 158 -2.92 -9.46 4.64
N THR A 159 -3.32 -10.25 3.63
CA THR A 159 -3.18 -11.71 3.62
C THR A 159 -1.74 -12.17 3.49
N THR A 160 -0.89 -11.39 2.82
CA THR A 160 0.52 -11.74 2.60
C THR A 160 1.46 -11.08 3.62
N GLY A 161 0.99 -10.05 4.34
CA GLY A 161 1.77 -9.21 5.23
C GLY A 161 2.87 -8.41 4.52
N ARG A 162 2.79 -8.27 3.18
CA ARG A 162 3.88 -7.77 2.33
C ARG A 162 3.37 -7.09 1.07
N TYR A 163 4.14 -6.12 0.56
CA TYR A 163 3.84 -5.45 -0.71
C TYR A 163 5.11 -5.04 -1.45
N TYR A 164 4.98 -4.75 -2.74
CA TYR A 164 6.04 -4.14 -3.53
C TYR A 164 6.01 -2.61 -3.38
N SER A 165 7.09 -2.04 -2.85
CA SER A 165 7.22 -0.58 -2.69
C SER A 165 7.82 0.05 -3.95
N PHE A 166 7.01 0.78 -4.71
CA PHE A 166 7.49 1.64 -5.81
C PHE A 166 8.20 2.91 -5.33
N CYS A 167 8.15 3.22 -4.03
CA CYS A 167 8.92 4.33 -3.48
C CYS A 167 10.38 3.94 -3.28
N GLN A 168 10.65 2.66 -3.02
CA GLN A 168 11.96 2.17 -2.64
C GLN A 168 12.51 1.10 -3.60
N ASP A 169 11.70 0.65 -4.56
CA ASP A 169 12.01 -0.35 -5.57
C ASP A 169 12.43 -1.72 -4.98
N TYR A 170 11.76 -2.19 -3.93
CA TYR A 170 11.93 -3.52 -3.34
C TYR A 170 10.69 -4.05 -2.59
N LEU A 171 10.71 -5.32 -2.19
CA LEU A 171 9.65 -5.98 -1.41
C LEU A 171 9.74 -5.63 0.08
N VAL A 172 8.62 -5.20 0.64
CA VAL A 172 8.55 -4.67 2.01
C VAL A 172 7.56 -5.47 2.83
N GLN A 173 7.87 -5.69 4.10
CA GLN A 173 6.92 -6.24 5.08
C GLN A 173 6.01 -5.12 5.62
N GLU A 174 4.71 -5.37 5.69
CA GLU A 174 3.69 -4.38 6.10
C GLU A 174 3.89 -3.86 7.53
N ASN A 175 4.49 -4.66 8.40
CA ASN A 175 4.81 -4.28 9.78
C ASN A 175 6.07 -3.41 9.92
N LEU A 176 6.88 -3.27 8.86
CA LEU A 176 8.14 -2.50 8.90
C LEU A 176 8.05 -1.17 8.17
N LYS A 177 7.20 -1.05 7.16
CA LYS A 177 6.94 0.21 6.46
C LYS A 177 5.48 0.29 6.05
N TRP A 178 4.97 1.51 6.02
CA TRP A 178 3.64 1.80 5.50
C TRP A 178 3.71 2.96 4.50
N HIS A 179 2.78 3.03 3.55
CA HIS A 179 2.74 4.15 2.62
C HIS A 179 1.73 5.19 3.08
N CYS A 180 2.19 6.41 3.37
CA CYS A 180 1.30 7.49 3.78
C CYS A 180 0.53 8.04 2.58
N ILE A 181 -0.79 7.85 2.54
CA ILE A 181 -1.64 8.39 1.47
C ILE A 181 -1.68 9.93 1.42
N ARG A 182 -1.30 10.63 2.50
CA ARG A 182 -1.29 12.10 2.53
C ARG A 182 0.05 12.64 2.00
N CYS A 183 1.16 12.20 2.60
CA CYS A 183 2.51 12.57 2.16
C CYS A 183 2.93 11.89 0.85
N GLN A 184 2.22 10.83 0.44
CA GLN A 184 2.48 10.03 -0.75
C GLN A 184 3.83 9.31 -0.70
N GLU A 185 4.36 8.96 0.47
CA GLU A 185 5.68 8.34 0.59
C GLU A 185 5.66 7.13 1.52
N CYS A 186 6.59 6.20 1.33
CA CYS A 186 6.77 5.07 2.24
C CYS A 186 7.54 5.53 3.48
N MET A 187 6.92 5.26 4.62
CA MET A 187 7.34 5.67 5.95
C MET A 187 7.81 4.46 6.75
N ASP A 188 8.66 4.69 7.73
CA ASP A 188 9.02 3.69 8.72
C ASP A 188 7.82 3.32 9.60
N TRP A 189 7.77 2.08 10.11
CA TRP A 189 6.74 1.67 11.07
C TRP A 189 6.76 2.55 12.34
N ARG A 190 7.90 3.18 12.66
CA ARG A 190 8.03 4.12 13.78
C ARG A 190 7.53 5.53 13.47
N GLU A 191 7.13 5.81 12.24
CA GLU A 191 6.63 7.10 11.79
C GLU A 191 5.10 7.10 11.74
N TRP A 192 4.49 8.27 11.97
CA TRP A 192 3.05 8.48 11.88
C TRP A 192 2.73 9.83 11.22
N HIS A 193 1.52 10.00 10.68
CA HIS A 193 1.11 11.26 10.04
C HIS A 193 0.44 12.20 11.03
N CYS A 194 1.02 13.38 11.26
CA CYS A 194 0.37 14.40 12.06
C CYS A 194 -0.75 15.07 11.26
N GLY A 195 -2.01 14.85 11.65
CA GLY A 195 -3.17 15.45 10.99
C GLY A 195 -3.23 16.98 11.07
N VAL A 196 -2.59 17.58 12.07
CA VAL A 196 -2.55 19.05 12.29
C VAL A 196 -1.46 19.71 11.46
N CYS A 197 -0.23 19.19 11.53
CA CYS A 197 0.92 19.72 10.79
C CYS A 197 0.95 19.24 9.32
N ASP A 198 0.09 18.28 8.98
CA ASP A 198 0.01 17.60 7.70
C ASP A 198 1.36 17.05 7.19
N THR A 199 2.16 16.53 8.12
CA THR A 199 3.48 15.95 7.85
C THR A 199 3.65 14.64 8.61
N CYS A 200 4.41 13.71 8.03
CA CYS A 200 4.88 12.54 8.76
C CYS A 200 5.99 12.93 9.75
N THR A 201 5.97 12.29 10.91
CA THR A 201 6.93 12.52 12.01
C THR A 201 7.38 11.20 12.61
N TYR A 202 8.61 11.18 13.11
CA TYR A 202 9.17 10.03 13.79
C TYR A 202 8.74 9.95 15.25
N GLY A 203 8.58 8.73 15.77
CA GLY A 203 8.30 8.46 17.17
C GLY A 203 6.81 8.26 17.42
N VAL A 204 6.38 7.00 17.41
CA VAL A 204 4.99 6.55 17.62
C VAL A 204 4.36 7.04 18.92
N SER A 205 5.17 7.36 19.92
CA SER A 205 4.76 7.85 21.23
C SER A 205 5.20 9.29 21.50
N LEU A 206 5.83 9.99 20.54
CA LEU A 206 6.32 11.35 20.73
C LEU A 206 5.26 12.37 20.27
N PRO A 207 5.04 13.45 21.04
CA PRO A 207 4.19 14.54 20.58
C PRO A 207 4.82 15.16 19.34
N CYS A 208 4.01 15.52 18.35
CA CYS A 208 4.51 16.20 17.16
C CYS A 208 5.22 17.50 17.57
N GLU A 209 6.48 17.69 17.15
CA GLU A 209 7.30 18.86 17.52
C GLU A 209 6.62 20.19 17.17
N GLY A 210 5.83 20.23 16.10
CA GLY A 210 5.17 21.44 15.62
C GLY A 210 3.91 21.84 16.41
N CYS A 211 3.06 20.88 16.76
CA CYS A 211 1.76 21.17 17.40
C CYS A 211 1.59 20.60 18.82
N GLY A 212 2.55 19.81 19.31
CA GLY A 212 2.49 19.14 20.61
C GLY A 212 1.48 17.98 20.70
N GLY A 213 0.73 17.70 19.64
CA GLY A 213 -0.28 16.65 19.63
C GLY A 213 0.33 15.25 19.51
N LYS A 214 -0.15 14.32 20.33
CA LYS A 214 -0.18 12.88 20.05
C LYS A 214 -1.63 12.56 19.70
N SER A 215 -1.98 12.69 18.42
CA SER A 215 -3.32 12.44 17.87
C SER A 215 -4.54 12.93 18.67
N GLU A 216 -5.20 14.00 18.20
CA GLU A 216 -6.57 14.28 18.66
C GLU A 216 -7.51 13.16 18.18
N ILE A 217 -7.90 12.27 19.08
CA ILE A 217 -9.23 11.69 19.02
C ILE A 217 -10.18 12.88 19.10
N SER A 218 -10.93 13.11 18.03
CA SER A 218 -12.05 14.04 18.04
C SER A 218 -13.01 13.63 19.15
N ALA A 219 -12.86 14.23 20.33
CA ALA A 219 -13.88 14.23 21.36
C ALA A 219 -15.07 15.01 20.80
N THR A 220 -16.09 14.29 20.34
CA THR A 220 -17.41 14.87 20.11
C THR A 220 -18.40 14.13 21.00
N ILE A 221 -18.80 14.77 22.11
CA ILE A 221 -20.21 15.04 22.41
C ILE A 221 -20.28 16.48 22.92
#